data_AF-A0A829GBP0-F1
#
_entry.id   AF-A0A829GBP0-F1
#
_cell.length_a   1.000
_cell.length_b   1.000
_cell.length_c   1.000
_cell.angle_alpha   90.00
_cell.angle_beta   90.00
_cell.angle_gamma   90.00
#
_symmetry.space_group_name_H-M   'P 1'
#
loop_
_entity.id
_entity.type
_entity.pdbx_description
1 polymer ?
#
loop_
_entity_poly.entity_id
_entity_poly.type
_entity_poly.pdbx_seq_one_letter_code
_entity_poly.pdbx_strand_id
1 'polypeptide(L)'
;TTTGKKFDVIDDETGAARDIDYAYTQMAYDEKGHGTEVDFNGHKSRPLKMQAYLRLDYSTRRNQVISWEVVPKEKVPKAALAKLNR
;
A
#
# COMPACT_ATOMS: atom_id res chain seq x y z
N THR A 1 8.16 -0.51 -0.51
CA THR A 1 7.27 -1.54 -1.11
C THR A 1 8.03 -2.83 -1.34
N THR A 2 7.37 -3.96 -1.06
CA THR A 2 7.83 -5.34 -1.38
C THR A 2 7.18 -5.83 -2.68
N THR A 3 7.38 -7.09 -3.06
CA THR A 3 6.78 -7.70 -4.25
C THR A 3 5.25 -7.89 -4.16
N GLY A 4 4.68 -7.84 -2.95
CA GLY A 4 3.26 -8.14 -2.72
C GLY A 4 2.91 -9.61 -2.90
N LYS A 5 1.69 -9.99 -2.48
CA LYS A 5 1.12 -11.32 -2.70
C LYS A 5 0.13 -11.24 -3.86
N LYS A 6 0.45 -11.90 -4.97
CA LYS A 6 -0.44 -12.01 -6.14
C LYS A 6 -1.71 -12.78 -5.75
N PHE A 7 -2.87 -12.33 -6.23
CA PHE A 7 -4.13 -13.07 -6.17
C PHE A 7 -5.01 -12.77 -7.39
N ASP A 8 -5.90 -13.68 -7.72
CA ASP A 8 -6.90 -13.48 -8.77
C ASP A 8 -8.08 -12.71 -8.19
N VAL A 9 -8.49 -11.65 -8.89
CA VAL A 9 -9.74 -10.94 -8.60
C VAL A 9 -10.86 -11.76 -9.20
N ILE A 10 -11.75 -12.23 -8.34
CA ILE A 10 -12.90 -13.04 -8.74
C ILE A 10 -14.07 -12.13 -9.09
N ASP A 11 -14.78 -12.49 -10.15
CA ASP A 11 -16.07 -11.91 -10.51
C ASP A 11 -17.16 -12.51 -9.61
N ASP A 12 -17.86 -11.65 -8.85
CA ASP A 12 -18.81 -12.11 -7.83
C ASP A 12 -20.08 -12.75 -8.44
N GLU A 13 -20.40 -12.48 -9.71
CA GLU A 13 -21.58 -13.05 -10.39
C GLU A 13 -21.29 -14.44 -10.95
N THR A 14 -20.12 -14.61 -11.58
CA THR A 14 -19.75 -15.82 -12.32
C THR A 14 -18.82 -16.75 -11.54
N GLY A 15 -18.13 -16.24 -10.51
CA GLY A 15 -17.09 -16.95 -9.77
C GLY A 15 -15.79 -17.17 -10.55
N ALA A 16 -15.68 -16.60 -11.77
CA ALA A 16 -14.50 -16.73 -12.60
C ALA A 16 -13.44 -15.67 -12.26
N ALA A 17 -12.16 -15.97 -12.49
CA ALA A 17 -11.11 -14.97 -12.41
C ALA A 17 -11.28 -13.92 -13.52
N ARG A 18 -11.39 -12.65 -13.15
CA ARG A 18 -11.52 -11.53 -14.10
C ARG A 18 -10.26 -10.70 -14.26
N ASP A 19 -9.41 -10.64 -13.23
CA ASP A 19 -8.17 -9.85 -13.24
C ASP A 19 -7.17 -10.41 -12.22
N ILE A 20 -5.98 -9.82 -12.15
CA ILE A 20 -4.96 -10.07 -11.14
C ILE A 20 -4.77 -8.79 -10.31
N ASP A 21 -4.57 -8.96 -9.01
CA ASP A 21 -4.12 -7.89 -8.13
C ASP A 21 -3.06 -8.41 -7.14
N TYR A 22 -2.49 -7.50 -6.36
CA TYR A 22 -1.43 -7.75 -5.41
C TYR A 22 -1.80 -7.16 -4.06
N ALA A 23 -1.80 -7.99 -3.02
CA ALA A 23 -2.03 -7.57 -1.64
C ALA A 23 -0.71 -7.25 -0.94
N TYR A 24 -0.74 -6.26 -0.04
CA TYR A 24 0.42 -5.81 0.71
C TYR A 24 0.06 -5.62 2.19
N THR A 25 0.91 -6.18 3.05
CA THR A 25 0.96 -5.88 4.49
C THR A 25 2.29 -5.20 4.75
N GLN A 26 2.28 -3.93 5.15
CA GLN A 26 3.49 -3.12 5.34
C GLN A 26 3.37 -2.20 6.54
N MET A 27 4.50 -1.87 7.16
CA MET A 27 4.57 -0.81 8.16
C MET A 27 4.51 0.55 7.47
N ALA A 28 3.51 1.37 7.80
CA ALA A 28 3.40 2.77 7.40
C ALA A 28 3.78 3.69 8.56
N TYR A 29 4.27 4.88 8.24
CA TYR A 29 4.66 5.87 9.25
C TYR A 29 3.94 7.19 9.00
N ASP A 30 3.34 7.74 10.05
CA ASP A 30 2.72 9.06 10.00
C ASP A 30 3.78 10.19 9.94
N GLU A 31 3.33 11.44 9.84
CA GLU A 31 4.22 12.61 9.78
C GLU A 31 5.15 12.75 11.00
N LYS A 32 4.78 12.15 12.14
CA LYS A 32 5.55 12.13 13.39
C LYS A 32 6.46 10.89 13.50
N GLY A 33 6.36 9.95 12.56
CA GLY A 33 7.13 8.71 12.54
C GLY A 33 6.55 7.60 13.42
N HIS A 34 5.28 7.69 13.82
CA HIS A 34 4.58 6.59 14.48
C HIS A 34 4.23 5.50 13.47
N GLY A 35 4.57 4.26 13.81
CA GLY A 35 4.36 3.11 12.94
C GLY A 35 2.98 2.48 13.13
N THR A 36 2.32 2.17 12.02
CA THR A 36 1.07 1.40 11.97
C THR A 36 1.21 0.35 10.87
N GLU A 37 0.95 -0.92 11.18
CA GLU A 37 0.83 -1.96 10.16
C GLU A 37 -0.47 -1.76 9.38
N VAL A 38 -0.37 -1.76 8.05
CA VAL A 38 -1.50 -1.52 7.17
C VAL A 38 -1.57 -2.59 6.09
N ASP A 39 -2.82 -2.96 5.77
CA ASP A 39 -3.16 -3.81 4.65
C ASP A 39 -3.79 -2.98 3.52
N PHE A 40 -3.34 -3.21 2.30
CA PHE A 40 -3.91 -2.58 1.11
C PHE A 40 -3.63 -3.39 -0.15
N ASN A 41 -4.44 -3.14 -1.18
CA ASN A 41 -4.28 -3.75 -2.50
C ASN A 41 -3.63 -2.77 -3.48
N GLY A 42 -2.86 -3.33 -4.40
CA GLY A 42 -2.18 -2.60 -5.46
C GLY A 42 -3.12 -2.10 -6.55
N HIS A 43 -4.34 -2.61 -6.67
CA HIS A 43 -5.31 -2.25 -7.70
C HIS A 43 -4.68 -2.12 -9.09
N LYS A 44 -3.75 -3.04 -9.39
CA LYS A 44 -2.93 -3.10 -10.59
C LYS A 44 -2.61 -4.55 -10.91
N SER A 45 -2.69 -4.88 -12.20
CA SER A 45 -2.28 -6.18 -12.74
C SER A 45 -0.77 -6.46 -12.65
N ARG A 46 0.02 -5.52 -12.12
CA ARG A 46 1.46 -5.65 -11.89
C ARG A 46 1.82 -5.21 -10.47
N PRO A 47 2.87 -5.77 -9.87
CA PRO A 47 3.30 -5.38 -8.54
C PRO A 47 3.77 -3.92 -8.51
N LEU A 48 3.71 -3.30 -7.34
CA LEU A 48 4.24 -1.96 -7.13
C LEU A 48 5.75 -1.96 -7.35
N LYS A 49 6.26 -0.86 -7.92
CA LYS A 49 7.70 -0.69 -8.10
C LYS A 49 8.38 -0.85 -6.75
N MET A 50 9.39 -1.71 -6.68
CA MET A 50 10.18 -1.91 -5.46
C MET A 50 10.84 -0.60 -5.03
N GLN A 51 10.96 -0.41 -3.71
CA GLN A 51 11.57 0.78 -3.10
C GLN A 51 10.89 2.12 -3.48
N ALA A 52 9.68 2.08 -4.02
CA ALA A 52 8.87 3.28 -4.16
C ALA A 52 8.37 3.75 -2.78
N TYR A 53 8.27 5.06 -2.60
CA TYR A 53 7.57 5.67 -1.49
C TYR A 53 6.11 5.89 -1.86
N LEU A 54 5.21 5.60 -0.93
CA LEU A 54 3.77 5.77 -1.11
C LEU A 54 3.24 6.77 -0.09
N ARG A 55 2.33 7.65 -0.50
CA ARG A 55 1.41 8.32 0.43
C ARG A 55 0.15 7.47 0.51
N LEU A 56 -0.30 7.18 1.73
CA LEU A 56 -1.54 6.45 1.99
C LEU A 56 -2.56 7.41 2.59
N ASP A 57 -3.78 7.38 2.07
CA ASP A 57 -4.92 8.02 2.74
C ASP A 57 -5.60 6.97 3.60
N TYR A 58 -5.54 7.16 4.92
CA TYR A 58 -6.05 6.22 5.91
C TYR A 58 -7.34 6.72 6.54
N SER A 59 -8.37 5.88 6.57
CA SER A 59 -9.60 6.19 7.30
C SER A 59 -9.50 5.63 8.71
N THR A 60 -9.42 6.50 9.70
CA THR A 60 -9.49 6.11 11.12
C THR A 60 -10.85 5.53 11.47
N ARG A 61 -11.94 6.05 10.88
CA ARG A 61 -13.30 5.53 11.07
C ARG A 61 -13.46 4.07 10.63
N ARG A 62 -12.85 3.71 9.48
CA ARG A 62 -12.92 2.35 8.93
C ARG A 62 -11.72 1.48 9.32
N ASN A 63 -10.73 2.07 9.98
CA ASN A 63 -9.45 1.46 10.32
C ASN A 63 -8.79 0.75 9.11
N GLN A 64 -8.73 1.43 7.96
CA GLN A 64 -8.16 0.88 6.72
C GLN A 64 -7.62 1.96 5.80
N VAL A 65 -6.73 1.56 4.89
CA VAL A 65 -6.30 2.37 3.74
C VAL A 65 -7.47 2.52 2.77
N ILE A 66 -7.67 3.74 2.27
CA ILE A 66 -8.72 4.09 1.30
C ILE A 66 -8.13 4.29 -0.09
N SER A 67 -6.96 4.91 -0.16
CA SER A 67 -6.23 5.17 -1.40
C SER A 67 -4.74 5.28 -1.12
N TRP A 68 -3.97 5.18 -2.18
CA TRP A 68 -2.54 5.40 -2.13
C TRP A 68 -2.06 6.00 -3.46
N GLU A 69 -0.95 6.73 -3.40
CA GLU A 69 -0.25 7.20 -4.58
C GLU A 69 1.26 7.08 -4.42
N VAL A 70 1.96 6.91 -5.55
CA VAL A 70 3.43 6.94 -5.56
C VAL A 70 3.87 8.39 -5.40
N VAL A 71 4.76 8.65 -4.45
CA VAL A 71 5.33 9.98 -4.22
C VAL A 71 6.86 9.95 -4.31
N PRO A 72 7.50 11.05 -4.74
CA PRO A 72 8.95 11.14 -4.73
C PRO A 72 9.46 11.30 -3.28
N LYS A 73 10.72 10.93 -3.03
CA LYS A 73 11.32 10.87 -1.68
C LYS A 73 11.23 12.20 -0.93
N GLU A 74 11.32 13.31 -1.66
CA GLU A 74 11.31 14.67 -1.14
C GLU A 74 9.94 15.06 -0.55
N LYS A 75 8.88 14.34 -0.91
CA LYS A 75 7.52 14.51 -0.36
C LYS A 75 7.28 13.67 0.90
N VAL A 76 8.22 12.80 1.27
CA VAL A 76 8.11 11.97 2.48
C VAL A 76 8.53 12.79 3.70
N PRO A 77 7.70 12.88 4.75
CA PRO A 77 8.08 13.55 6.00
C PRO A 77 9.38 13.00 6.56
N LYS A 78 10.27 13.87 7.08
CA LYS A 78 11.61 13.47 7.56
C LYS A 78 11.55 12.39 8.64
N ALA A 79 10.58 12.46 9.55
CA ALA A 79 10.41 11.48 10.63
C ALA A 79 10.02 10.10 10.08
N ALA A 80 9.07 10.04 9.15
CA ALA A 80 8.70 8.81 8.44
C ALA A 80 9.88 8.26 7.61
N LEU A 81 10.57 9.12 6.88
CA LEU A 81 11.69 8.74 6.04
C LEU A 81 12.84 8.12 6.85
N ALA A 82 13.10 8.63 8.06
CA ALA A 82 14.10 8.07 8.96
C ALA A 82 13.74 6.64 9.44
N LYS A 83 12.45 6.31 9.54
CA LYS A 83 11.97 4.96 9.87
C LYS A 83 12.02 4.02 8.67
N LEU A 84 11.70 4.51 7.48
CA LEU A 84 11.68 3.72 6.25
C LEU A 84 13.07 3.30 5.74
N ASN A 85 14.12 4.04 6.11
CA ASN A 85 15.50 3.75 5.69
C ASN A 85 16.30 2.99 6.76
N ARG A 86 15.66 2.51 7.83
CA ARG A 86 16.26 1.61 8.81
C ARG A 86 16.04 0.16 8.42
#